data_AF-A0A915E1U4-F1
#
_entry.id   AF-A0A915E1U4-F1
#
_cell.length_a   1.000
_cell.length_b   1.000
_cell.length_c   1.000
_cell.angle_alpha   90.00
_cell.angle_beta   90.00
_cell.angle_gamma   90.00
#
_symmetry.space_group_name_H-M   'P 1'
#
loop_
_entity.id
_entity.type
_entity.pdbx_description
1 polymer ?
#
loop_
_entity_poly.entity_id
_entity_poly.type
_entity_poly.pdbx_seq_one_letter_code
_entity_poly.pdbx_strand_id
1 'polypeptide(L)'
;MLLDSVLNPRESGIFIAENSHEIQIDELAIKNVALMIHKAVKSGEISESDFESYDMHTKAGAQQAVEWIFFVDLINFSFWMDDGSCFAVSYTAKDGTTSQYSGYFAACACRRAGKIFQSDFGQTIPLLEERCTAIRQAGKILSEKFDGSFYNCVLQCNQNAQSLLKLIVENFESFRDFANFKNQRVSLLKRAQILVSDIHGCLRSKANPAGDFNDIGSLTIKLLSILKINPFLKNGSEEEVVIRGNSIYACDKIAEEVERLRANHSTKSENNGSKMELRQLYPVDIDMYLWLYRRKHAEQSKLTKAVHFRVVLYRVVLYPAVMFKKFDAKEDVVGSQQLKQSVQKGIRQKLLENYPSLDSVIEDILPKKENFKQLKCKDHLEMVVDHEGIVQFVKHRDFPYIPTLKLLHKYPFIMHQQQVDKGAIKFVLNGSNIMSPGLTSAGGKLLENCEKGTMVAVMAEGKKHAMAIGVMKFSSAEIKEKNSGIAIDNVHYLGDGLWRLGPIQ
;
A
#
# COMPACT_ATOMS: atom_id res chain seq x y z
N MET A 1 -22.78 -2.97 -26.51
CA MET A 1 -22.87 -2.08 -25.32
C MET A 1 -21.46 -1.75 -24.84
N LEU A 2 -21.29 -0.63 -24.11
CA LEU A 2 -19.97 -0.11 -23.70
C LEU A 2 -19.11 -1.11 -22.90
N LEU A 3 -19.73 -2.13 -22.30
CA LEU A 3 -19.08 -3.13 -21.45
C LEU A 3 -18.91 -4.51 -22.09
N ASP A 4 -19.47 -4.79 -23.27
CA ASP A 4 -19.55 -6.16 -23.84
C ASP A 4 -18.18 -6.78 -24.24
N SER A 5 -17.08 -6.03 -24.12
CA SER A 5 -15.71 -6.47 -24.43
C SER A 5 -14.68 -5.98 -23.40
N VAL A 6 -15.16 -5.48 -22.26
CA VAL A 6 -14.31 -4.89 -21.22
C VAL A 6 -14.46 -5.75 -19.98
N LEU A 7 -13.33 -6.22 -19.43
CA LEU A 7 -13.35 -6.95 -18.17
C LEU A 7 -13.97 -6.07 -17.08
N ASN A 8 -14.85 -6.65 -16.26
CA ASN A 8 -15.40 -5.92 -15.12
C ASN A 8 -14.27 -5.62 -14.09
N PRO A 9 -14.50 -4.77 -13.06
CA PRO A 9 -13.42 -4.39 -12.15
C PRO A 9 -12.73 -5.55 -11.43
N ARG A 10 -13.50 -6.57 -11.03
CA ARG A 10 -12.97 -7.77 -10.36
C ARG A 10 -12.11 -8.59 -11.31
N GLU A 11 -12.64 -8.91 -12.49
CA GLU A 11 -11.92 -9.62 -13.55
C GLU A 11 -10.67 -8.87 -14.01
N SER A 12 -10.77 -7.54 -14.12
CA SER A 12 -9.64 -6.67 -14.44
C SER A 12 -8.56 -6.75 -13.38
N GLY A 13 -8.93 -6.71 -12.09
CA GLY A 13 -8.00 -6.87 -10.98
C GLY A 13 -7.24 -8.20 -11.03
N ILE A 14 -7.97 -9.30 -11.23
CA ILE A 14 -7.40 -10.66 -11.38
C ILE A 14 -6.46 -10.70 -12.59
N PHE A 15 -6.95 -10.32 -13.77
CA PHE A 15 -6.18 -10.34 -15.01
C PHE A 15 -4.90 -9.50 -14.89
N ILE A 16 -4.99 -8.29 -14.32
CA ILE A 16 -3.83 -7.43 -14.11
C ILE A 16 -2.83 -8.08 -13.17
N ALA A 17 -3.27 -8.61 -12.02
CA ALA A 17 -2.38 -9.21 -11.03
C ALA A 17 -1.67 -10.47 -11.54
N GLU A 18 -2.37 -11.34 -12.27
CA GLU A 18 -1.79 -12.55 -12.88
C GLU A 18 -0.77 -12.22 -13.98
N ASN A 19 -0.93 -11.05 -14.62
CA ASN A 19 -0.11 -10.65 -15.75
C ASN A 19 0.90 -9.54 -15.42
N SER A 20 0.91 -8.98 -14.21
CA SER A 20 1.93 -8.02 -13.79
C SER A 20 3.10 -8.75 -13.12
N HIS A 21 4.29 -8.70 -13.72
CA HIS A 21 5.48 -9.35 -13.14
C HIS A 21 6.29 -8.41 -12.23
N GLU A 22 6.08 -7.11 -12.36
CA GLU A 22 6.80 -6.06 -11.62
C GLU A 22 6.25 -5.85 -10.20
N ILE A 23 5.00 -6.26 -9.99
CA ILE A 23 4.24 -6.12 -8.76
C ILE A 23 3.72 -7.50 -8.37
N GLN A 24 4.00 -7.92 -7.13
CA GLN A 24 3.58 -9.21 -6.60
C GLN A 24 2.87 -9.05 -5.28
N ILE A 25 1.86 -9.89 -5.06
CA ILE A 25 1.11 -9.91 -3.82
C ILE A 25 1.81 -10.72 -2.72
N ASP A 26 2.03 -10.12 -1.56
CA ASP A 26 2.51 -10.81 -0.36
C ASP A 26 1.33 -11.48 0.38
N GLU A 27 1.24 -12.79 0.22
CA GLU A 27 0.29 -13.67 0.86
C GLU A 27 0.32 -13.61 2.40
N LEU A 28 1.50 -13.42 3.01
CA LEU A 28 1.61 -13.29 4.46
C LEU A 28 0.98 -11.97 4.93
N ALA A 29 1.19 -10.90 4.16
CA ALA A 29 0.60 -9.62 4.46
C ALA A 29 -0.93 -9.62 4.28
N ILE A 30 -1.48 -10.34 3.28
CA ILE A 30 -2.93 -10.60 3.16
C ILE A 30 -3.48 -11.22 4.46
N LYS A 31 -2.84 -12.29 4.95
CA LYS A 31 -3.25 -13.00 6.18
C LYS A 31 -3.22 -12.11 7.41
N ASN A 32 -2.17 -11.30 7.56
CA ASN A 32 -2.03 -10.40 8.71
C ASN A 32 -3.13 -9.33 8.72
N VAL A 33 -3.47 -8.79 7.56
CA VAL A 33 -4.51 -7.78 7.41
C VAL A 33 -5.88 -8.40 7.63
N ALA A 34 -6.13 -9.58 7.07
CA ALA A 34 -7.34 -10.33 7.33
C ALA A 34 -7.53 -10.60 8.84
N LEU A 35 -6.45 -10.96 9.55
CA LEU A 35 -6.50 -11.14 11.01
C LEU A 35 -6.81 -9.84 11.77
N MET A 36 -6.24 -8.70 11.33
CA MET A 36 -6.53 -7.38 11.89
C MET A 36 -8.00 -7.03 11.73
N ILE A 37 -8.54 -7.19 10.52
CA ILE A 37 -9.94 -6.89 10.20
C ILE A 37 -10.86 -7.84 10.96
N HIS A 38 -10.55 -9.13 11.00
CA HIS A 38 -11.32 -10.11 11.76
C HIS A 38 -11.41 -9.76 13.26
N LYS A 39 -10.32 -9.23 13.85
CA LYS A 39 -10.34 -8.70 15.22
C LYS A 39 -11.23 -7.46 15.34
N ALA A 40 -11.16 -6.54 14.38
CA ALA A 40 -11.96 -5.33 14.34
C ALA A 40 -13.47 -5.60 14.21
N VAL A 41 -13.86 -6.62 13.43
CA VAL A 41 -15.25 -7.12 13.37
C VAL A 41 -15.68 -7.63 14.73
N LYS A 42 -14.85 -8.46 15.38
CA LYS A 42 -15.16 -9.02 16.70
C LYS A 42 -15.29 -7.96 17.80
N SER A 43 -14.51 -6.90 17.73
CA SER A 43 -14.57 -5.79 18.69
C SER A 43 -15.69 -4.79 18.39
N GLY A 44 -16.46 -4.97 17.31
CA GLY A 44 -17.47 -4.02 16.87
C GLY A 44 -16.90 -2.70 16.33
N GLU A 45 -15.60 -2.66 15.99
CA GLU A 45 -14.98 -1.46 15.40
C GLU A 45 -15.44 -1.26 13.95
N ILE A 46 -15.84 -2.34 13.27
CA ILE A 46 -16.49 -2.29 11.96
C ILE A 46 -18.00 -2.30 12.18
N SER A 47 -18.62 -1.13 12.24
CA SER A 47 -20.06 -0.98 12.39
C SER A 47 -20.79 -1.04 11.03
N GLU A 48 -22.10 -1.32 11.04
CA GLU A 48 -22.91 -1.37 9.80
C GLU A 48 -23.17 -0.01 9.15
N SER A 49 -22.91 1.11 9.85
CA SER A 49 -23.47 2.42 9.49
C SER A 49 -22.47 3.58 9.51
N ASP A 50 -21.27 3.36 8.95
CA ASP A 50 -20.25 4.42 8.89
C ASP A 50 -20.65 5.60 7.98
N PHE A 51 -21.60 5.44 7.05
CA PHE A 51 -22.05 6.54 6.18
C PHE A 51 -22.76 7.65 6.98
N GLU A 52 -23.64 7.32 7.93
CA GLU A 52 -24.39 8.34 8.70
C GLU A 52 -23.56 8.98 9.83
N SER A 53 -22.40 8.39 10.15
CA SER A 53 -21.52 8.86 11.22
C SER A 53 -20.88 10.23 10.95
N TYR A 54 -20.91 10.70 9.71
CA TYR A 54 -20.31 11.98 9.30
C TYR A 54 -21.35 13.10 9.16
N ASP A 55 -21.13 14.22 9.85
CA ASP A 55 -21.99 15.41 9.81
C ASP A 55 -22.16 16.03 8.41
N MET A 56 -21.25 15.72 7.50
CA MET A 56 -21.25 16.22 6.13
C MET A 56 -22.24 15.47 5.23
N HIS A 57 -22.59 14.24 5.58
CA HIS A 57 -23.59 13.45 4.87
C HIS A 57 -25.00 13.88 5.28
N THR A 58 -25.93 13.82 4.33
CA THR A 58 -27.29 14.32 4.57
C THR A 58 -28.12 13.31 5.36
N LYS A 59 -28.70 13.77 6.47
CA LYS A 59 -29.70 13.03 7.28
C LYS A 59 -31.13 13.16 6.74
N ALA A 60 -31.28 13.67 5.50
CA ALA A 60 -32.59 13.85 4.85
C ALA A 60 -33.21 12.52 4.39
N GLY A 61 -34.40 12.59 3.77
CA GLY A 61 -35.09 11.45 3.17
C GLY A 61 -34.25 10.69 2.13
N ALA A 62 -34.67 9.46 1.81
CA ALA A 62 -33.92 8.55 0.95
C ALA A 62 -33.54 9.16 -0.41
N GLN A 63 -34.50 9.82 -1.08
CA GLN A 63 -34.27 10.47 -2.37
C GLN A 63 -33.21 11.58 -2.25
N GLN A 64 -33.37 12.50 -1.31
CA GLN A 64 -32.42 13.61 -1.13
C GLN A 64 -31.02 13.12 -0.75
N ALA A 65 -30.92 11.98 -0.07
CA ALA A 65 -29.65 11.36 0.25
C ALA A 65 -28.96 10.78 -0.99
N VAL A 66 -29.71 10.08 -1.85
CA VAL A 66 -29.19 9.56 -3.12
C VAL A 66 -28.76 10.70 -4.05
N GLU A 67 -29.54 11.77 -4.17
CA GLU A 67 -29.17 12.94 -4.98
C GLU A 67 -27.86 13.58 -4.47
N TRP A 68 -27.72 13.67 -3.14
CA TRP A 68 -26.51 14.21 -2.53
C TRP A 68 -25.29 13.33 -2.79
N ILE A 69 -25.40 12.01 -2.61
CA ILE A 69 -24.33 11.05 -2.87
C ILE A 69 -23.91 11.14 -4.34
N PHE A 70 -24.88 11.09 -5.25
CA PHE A 70 -24.62 11.21 -6.69
C PHE A 70 -23.87 12.49 -7.03
N PHE A 71 -24.33 13.64 -6.54
CA PHE A 71 -23.67 14.93 -6.78
C PHE A 71 -22.22 14.93 -6.27
N VAL A 72 -22.00 14.45 -5.05
CA VAL A 72 -20.68 14.47 -4.43
C VAL A 72 -19.71 13.54 -5.15
N ASP A 73 -20.14 12.34 -5.53
CA ASP A 73 -19.31 11.40 -6.29
C ASP A 73 -19.07 11.84 -7.74
N LEU A 74 -20.04 12.51 -8.35
CA LEU A 74 -19.93 13.10 -9.69
C LEU A 74 -18.79 14.11 -9.77
N ILE A 75 -18.53 14.83 -8.69
CA ILE A 75 -17.43 15.80 -8.61
C ILE A 75 -16.18 15.22 -7.96
N ASN A 76 -16.16 13.97 -7.50
CA ASN A 76 -15.04 13.45 -6.71
C ASN A 76 -13.83 12.97 -7.55
N PHE A 77 -13.10 13.89 -8.18
CA PHE A 77 -11.93 13.58 -9.02
C PHE A 77 -10.63 13.23 -8.26
N SER A 78 -10.67 13.02 -6.93
CA SER A 78 -9.53 12.45 -6.14
C SER A 78 -8.16 13.17 -6.20
N PHE A 79 -8.11 14.49 -6.37
CA PHE A 79 -6.85 15.26 -6.33
C PHE A 79 -6.81 16.34 -5.26
N TRP A 80 -7.13 15.94 -4.03
CA TRP A 80 -7.05 16.84 -2.91
C TRP A 80 -5.83 16.52 -2.06
N MET A 81 -4.83 17.39 -2.14
CA MET A 81 -3.67 17.27 -1.29
C MET A 81 -4.08 17.60 0.15
N ASP A 82 -3.82 16.67 1.08
CA ASP A 82 -4.04 16.90 2.52
C ASP A 82 -3.06 17.94 3.10
N ASP A 83 -2.08 18.40 2.30
CA ASP A 83 -1.04 19.35 2.70
C ASP A 83 -1.36 20.82 2.35
N GLY A 84 -2.47 21.09 1.64
CA GLY A 84 -2.85 22.43 1.23
C GLY A 84 -3.89 23.06 2.16
N SER A 85 -3.44 23.81 3.17
CA SER A 85 -4.30 24.69 3.97
C SER A 85 -5.11 25.67 3.09
N CYS A 86 -4.61 26.01 1.90
CA CYS A 86 -5.24 26.98 0.98
C CYS A 86 -6.56 26.52 0.34
N PHE A 87 -6.89 25.22 0.34
CA PHE A 87 -8.16 24.70 -0.19
C PHE A 87 -9.18 24.30 0.89
N ALA A 88 -8.88 24.60 2.15
CA ALA A 88 -9.74 24.21 3.26
C ALA A 88 -11.02 25.06 3.33
N VAL A 89 -12.10 24.45 3.83
CA VAL A 89 -13.42 25.06 3.94
C VAL A 89 -13.98 24.78 5.32
N SER A 90 -14.36 25.84 6.02
CA SER A 90 -14.98 25.78 7.33
C SER A 90 -16.49 25.58 7.18
N TYR A 91 -17.03 24.63 7.92
CA TYR A 91 -18.46 24.38 8.00
C TYR A 91 -18.88 24.32 9.46
N THR A 92 -19.90 25.11 9.79
CA THR A 92 -20.55 25.12 11.09
C THR A 92 -21.75 24.19 11.04
N ALA A 93 -21.71 23.10 11.81
CA ALA A 93 -22.80 22.17 11.96
C ALA A 93 -23.97 22.80 12.73
N LYS A 94 -25.14 22.13 12.72
CA LYS A 94 -26.38 22.65 13.32
C LYS A 94 -26.30 22.84 14.84
N ASP A 95 -25.38 22.15 15.49
CA ASP A 95 -25.08 22.25 16.93
C ASP A 95 -24.16 23.44 17.26
N GLY A 96 -23.73 24.21 16.27
CA GLY A 96 -22.81 25.34 16.42
C GLY A 96 -21.32 24.98 16.33
N THR A 97 -20.98 23.70 16.19
CA THR A 97 -19.59 23.25 16.08
C THR A 97 -19.02 23.64 14.72
N THR A 98 -17.92 24.39 14.70
CA THR A 98 -17.23 24.76 13.44
C THR A 98 -16.02 23.88 13.24
N SER A 99 -15.99 23.16 12.12
CA SER A 99 -14.86 22.30 11.73
C SER A 99 -14.32 22.74 10.37
N GLN A 100 -13.00 22.64 10.22
CA GLN A 100 -12.33 22.93 8.95
C GLN A 100 -12.05 21.64 8.20
N TYR A 101 -12.50 21.57 6.95
CA TYR A 101 -12.38 20.39 6.11
C TYR A 101 -11.41 20.66 4.95
N SER A 102 -10.51 19.72 4.69
CA SER A 102 -9.72 19.63 3.46
C SER A 102 -10.15 18.39 2.67
N GLY A 103 -9.58 18.16 1.50
CA GLY A 103 -9.84 16.90 0.82
C GLY A 103 -11.20 16.86 0.11
N TYR A 104 -11.70 15.63 -0.02
CA TYR A 104 -13.09 15.31 -0.37
C TYR A 104 -14.11 16.12 0.44
N PHE A 105 -13.95 16.23 1.76
CA PHE A 105 -14.92 16.89 2.63
C PHE A 105 -14.95 18.42 2.45
N ALA A 106 -13.90 19.05 1.90
CA ALA A 106 -13.93 20.46 1.53
C ALA A 106 -14.94 20.73 0.40
N ALA A 107 -15.08 19.82 -0.57
CA ALA A 107 -16.09 19.95 -1.62
C ALA A 107 -17.51 19.84 -1.07
N CYS A 108 -17.74 18.90 -0.14
CA CYS A 108 -18.99 18.77 0.58
C CYS A 108 -19.30 20.05 1.38
N ALA A 109 -18.30 20.58 2.09
CA ALA A 109 -18.39 21.81 2.88
C ALA A 109 -18.75 23.02 2.02
N CYS A 110 -18.08 23.22 0.88
CA CYS A 110 -18.36 24.31 -0.07
C CYS A 110 -19.85 24.38 -0.39
N ARG A 111 -20.44 23.25 -0.81
CA ARG A 111 -21.85 23.22 -1.19
C ARG A 111 -22.79 23.48 -0.03
N ARG A 112 -22.51 22.94 1.17
CA ARG A 112 -23.34 23.18 2.36
C ARG A 112 -23.22 24.59 2.92
N ALA A 113 -22.06 25.23 2.76
CA ALA A 113 -21.81 26.61 3.14
C ALA A 113 -22.25 27.64 2.07
N GLY A 114 -22.82 27.19 0.94
CA GLY A 114 -23.25 28.08 -0.16
C GLY A 114 -22.11 28.66 -1.00
N LYS A 115 -20.87 28.17 -0.84
CA LYS A 115 -19.69 28.58 -1.62
C LYS A 115 -19.60 27.71 -2.87
N ILE A 116 -19.62 28.31 -4.07
CA ILE A 116 -19.46 27.56 -5.33
C ILE A 116 -17.98 27.25 -5.51
N PHE A 117 -17.55 26.10 -5.00
CA PHE A 117 -16.22 25.53 -5.24
C PHE A 117 -15.03 26.47 -4.92
N GLN A 118 -15.19 27.31 -3.90
CA GLN A 118 -14.17 28.23 -3.43
C GLN A 118 -13.83 27.97 -1.97
N SER A 119 -12.54 27.92 -1.66
CA SER A 119 -12.04 27.73 -0.30
C SER A 119 -12.26 28.96 0.58
N ASP A 120 -12.03 28.82 1.89
CA ASP A 120 -12.03 29.96 2.82
C ASP A 120 -10.94 31.00 2.48
N PHE A 121 -9.92 30.58 1.73
CA PHE A 121 -8.78 31.41 1.32
C PHE A 121 -8.92 31.94 -0.11
N GLY A 122 -10.12 31.87 -0.70
CA GLY A 122 -10.42 32.41 -2.02
C GLY A 122 -9.94 31.55 -3.20
N GLN A 123 -9.35 30.38 -2.95
CA GLN A 123 -8.86 29.49 -4.01
C GLN A 123 -9.99 28.69 -4.63
N THR A 124 -9.99 28.63 -5.95
CA THR A 124 -10.93 27.80 -6.71
C THR A 124 -10.48 26.34 -6.68
N ILE A 125 -11.45 25.43 -6.63
CA ILE A 125 -11.22 23.99 -6.72
C ILE A 125 -10.38 23.61 -7.95
N PRO A 126 -9.43 22.67 -7.84
CA PRO A 126 -8.77 22.10 -9.01
C PRO A 126 -9.78 21.41 -9.93
N LEU A 127 -9.55 21.52 -11.25
CA LEU A 127 -10.41 20.95 -12.30
C LEU A 127 -11.86 21.47 -12.24
N LEU A 128 -12.05 22.76 -11.97
CA LEU A 128 -13.39 23.38 -11.90
C LEU A 128 -14.19 23.17 -13.19
N GLU A 129 -13.55 23.35 -14.35
CA GLU A 129 -14.22 23.28 -15.63
C GLU A 129 -14.72 21.87 -15.95
N GLU A 130 -13.92 20.85 -15.64
CA GLU A 130 -14.26 19.44 -15.77
C GLU A 130 -15.40 19.07 -14.81
N ARG A 131 -15.38 19.58 -13.57
CA ARG A 131 -16.48 19.40 -12.60
C ARG A 131 -17.77 20.04 -13.10
N CYS A 132 -17.71 21.28 -13.59
CA CYS A 132 -18.87 21.95 -14.16
C CYS A 132 -19.41 21.21 -15.38
N THR A 133 -18.53 20.68 -16.24
CA THR A 133 -18.92 19.87 -17.40
C THR A 133 -19.64 18.60 -16.96
N ALA A 134 -19.09 17.86 -15.99
CA ALA A 134 -19.71 16.66 -15.45
C ALA A 134 -21.11 16.95 -14.86
N ILE A 135 -21.27 18.06 -14.12
CA ILE A 135 -22.56 18.49 -13.55
C ILE A 135 -23.57 18.80 -14.67
N ARG A 136 -23.19 19.60 -15.67
CA ARG A 136 -24.10 19.97 -16.77
C ARG A 136 -24.54 18.75 -17.56
N GLN A 137 -23.60 17.86 -17.90
CA GLN A 137 -23.90 16.63 -18.62
C GLN A 137 -24.83 15.72 -17.81
N ALA A 138 -24.53 15.51 -16.53
CA ALA A 138 -25.38 14.70 -15.65
C ALA A 138 -26.78 15.29 -15.54
N GLY A 139 -26.92 16.60 -15.35
CA GLY A 139 -28.23 17.28 -15.29
C GLY A 139 -29.06 17.05 -16.55
N LYS A 140 -28.44 17.20 -17.74
CA LYS A 140 -29.10 16.91 -19.02
C LYS A 140 -29.59 15.46 -19.10
N ILE A 141 -28.73 14.50 -18.77
CA ILE A 141 -29.05 13.07 -18.80
C ILE A 141 -30.19 12.74 -17.82
N LEU A 142 -30.15 13.30 -16.61
CA LEU A 142 -31.19 13.11 -15.61
C LEU A 142 -32.53 13.64 -16.10
N SER A 143 -32.56 14.85 -16.65
CA SER A 143 -33.78 15.43 -17.24
C SER A 143 -34.34 14.60 -18.40
N GLU A 144 -33.46 14.07 -19.26
CA GLU A 144 -33.89 13.33 -20.47
C GLU A 144 -34.32 11.88 -20.19
N LYS A 145 -33.70 11.19 -19.21
CA LYS A 145 -33.84 9.74 -19.04
C LYS A 145 -34.36 9.29 -17.68
N PHE A 146 -34.28 10.14 -16.66
CA PHE A 146 -34.55 9.77 -15.27
C PHE A 146 -35.48 10.75 -14.56
N ASP A 147 -36.27 11.52 -15.32
CA ASP A 147 -37.24 12.51 -14.80
C ASP A 147 -36.60 13.49 -13.79
N GLY A 148 -35.39 13.93 -14.11
CA GLY A 148 -34.62 14.89 -13.32
C GLY A 148 -34.03 14.37 -12.00
N SER A 149 -34.09 13.05 -11.74
CA SER A 149 -33.76 12.46 -10.44
C SER A 149 -32.84 11.25 -10.58
N PHE A 150 -31.67 11.28 -9.93
CA PHE A 150 -30.79 10.10 -9.92
C PHE A 150 -31.39 8.95 -9.11
N TYR A 151 -32.26 9.24 -8.13
CA TYR A 151 -33.02 8.19 -7.44
C TYR A 151 -33.83 7.32 -8.41
N ASN A 152 -34.38 7.89 -9.48
CA ASN A 152 -35.09 7.13 -10.51
C ASN A 152 -34.15 6.22 -11.31
N CYS A 153 -32.88 6.62 -11.50
CA CYS A 153 -31.84 5.74 -12.05
C CYS A 153 -31.57 4.55 -11.12
N VAL A 154 -31.54 4.77 -9.80
CA VAL A 154 -31.38 3.69 -8.81
C VAL A 154 -32.56 2.73 -8.86
N LEU A 155 -33.79 3.22 -8.95
CA LEU A 155 -34.98 2.35 -9.02
C LEU A 155 -34.96 1.41 -10.24
N GLN A 156 -34.37 1.83 -11.37
CA GLN A 156 -34.28 1.00 -12.58
C GLN A 156 -33.31 -0.19 -12.46
N CYS A 157 -32.44 -0.23 -11.44
CA CYS A 157 -31.49 -1.32 -11.28
C CYS A 157 -32.10 -2.60 -10.67
N ASN A 158 -33.36 -2.57 -10.23
CA ASN A 158 -34.06 -3.72 -9.66
C ASN A 158 -33.25 -4.47 -8.59
N GLN A 159 -32.70 -3.73 -7.62
CA GLN A 159 -31.92 -4.29 -6.53
C GLN A 159 -30.68 -5.08 -6.99
N ASN A 160 -30.07 -4.68 -8.11
CA ASN A 160 -28.86 -5.29 -8.65
C ASN A 160 -27.74 -4.23 -8.82
N ALA A 161 -26.68 -4.38 -8.04
CA ALA A 161 -25.53 -3.50 -7.99
C ALA A 161 -24.79 -3.43 -9.34
N GLN A 162 -24.62 -4.56 -10.03
CA GLN A 162 -23.99 -4.58 -11.37
C GLN A 162 -24.84 -3.84 -12.42
N SER A 163 -26.16 -3.95 -12.33
CA SER A 163 -27.09 -3.21 -13.19
C SER A 163 -27.03 -1.72 -12.93
N LEU A 164 -26.95 -1.29 -11.67
CA LEU A 164 -26.74 0.12 -11.33
C LEU A 164 -25.38 0.62 -11.84
N LEU A 165 -24.31 -0.16 -11.65
CA LEU A 165 -22.98 0.14 -12.17
C LEU A 165 -23.01 0.33 -13.70
N LYS A 166 -23.68 -0.57 -14.42
CA LYS A 166 -23.87 -0.48 -15.86
C LYS A 166 -24.63 0.78 -16.26
N LEU A 167 -25.77 1.06 -15.63
CA LEU A 167 -26.55 2.29 -15.86
C LEU A 167 -25.69 3.54 -15.66
N ILE A 168 -24.87 3.56 -14.61
CA ILE A 168 -23.95 4.68 -14.32
C ILE A 168 -22.96 4.85 -15.48
N VAL A 169 -22.25 3.79 -15.87
CA VAL A 169 -21.18 3.85 -16.87
C VAL A 169 -21.69 4.17 -18.28
N GLU A 170 -22.87 3.65 -18.62
CA GLU A 170 -23.49 3.88 -19.93
C GLU A 170 -23.97 5.32 -20.07
N ASN A 171 -24.53 5.89 -19.01
CA ASN A 171 -25.13 7.22 -19.07
C ASN A 171 -24.16 8.34 -18.69
N PHE A 172 -23.32 8.17 -17.67
CA PHE A 172 -22.50 9.25 -17.10
C PHE A 172 -21.01 9.05 -17.42
N GLU A 173 -20.54 9.74 -18.45
CA GLU A 173 -19.16 9.62 -18.97
C GLU A 173 -18.08 9.91 -17.92
N SER A 174 -18.34 10.84 -17.01
CA SER A 174 -17.40 11.21 -15.94
C SER A 174 -17.05 10.07 -15.00
N PHE A 175 -17.83 8.98 -14.97
CA PHE A 175 -17.58 7.79 -14.16
C PHE A 175 -16.81 6.69 -14.90
N ARG A 176 -16.57 6.85 -16.20
CA ARG A 176 -15.83 5.88 -17.02
C ARG A 176 -14.35 5.91 -16.66
N ASP A 177 -13.78 4.71 -16.51
CA ASP A 177 -12.42 4.51 -16.03
C ASP A 177 -11.92 3.18 -16.59
N PHE A 178 -11.48 3.28 -17.85
CA PHE A 178 -11.06 2.19 -18.70
C PHE A 178 -9.59 2.35 -19.06
N ALA A 179 -8.89 1.23 -19.23
CA ALA A 179 -7.52 1.21 -19.73
C ALA A 179 -7.31 0.01 -20.65
N ASN A 180 -6.21 0.05 -21.41
CA ASN A 180 -5.72 -1.12 -22.14
C ASN A 180 -4.51 -1.68 -21.40
N PHE A 181 -4.54 -2.96 -21.05
CA PHE A 181 -3.43 -3.65 -20.40
C PHE A 181 -3.17 -4.97 -21.13
N LYS A 182 -1.95 -5.17 -21.64
CA LYS A 182 -1.57 -6.34 -22.45
C LYS A 182 -2.60 -6.74 -23.53
N ASN A 183 -3.06 -5.77 -24.33
CA ASN A 183 -4.09 -5.94 -25.37
C ASN A 183 -5.49 -6.35 -24.88
N GLN A 184 -5.71 -6.43 -23.57
CA GLN A 184 -7.03 -6.59 -22.97
C GLN A 184 -7.56 -5.24 -22.52
N ARG A 185 -8.81 -4.95 -22.87
CA ARG A 185 -9.51 -3.78 -22.34
C ARG A 185 -10.00 -4.10 -20.93
N VAL A 186 -9.50 -3.33 -19.97
CA VAL A 186 -9.77 -3.48 -18.53
C VAL A 186 -10.55 -2.27 -18.02
N SER A 187 -11.29 -2.47 -16.94
CA SER A 187 -12.03 -1.41 -16.26
C SER A 187 -11.70 -1.41 -14.78
N LEU A 188 -11.53 -0.21 -14.20
CA LEU A 188 -11.29 -0.04 -12.76
C LEU A 188 -12.54 0.56 -12.09
N LEU A 189 -13.25 1.44 -12.81
CA LEU A 189 -14.59 2.00 -12.48
C LEU A 189 -14.74 2.43 -11.03
N LYS A 190 -13.67 2.94 -10.41
CA LYS A 190 -13.61 3.07 -8.95
C LYS A 190 -14.69 4.00 -8.40
N ARG A 191 -14.91 5.14 -9.05
CA ARG A 191 -15.94 6.12 -8.65
C ARG A 191 -17.36 5.58 -8.86
N ALA A 192 -17.59 4.82 -9.92
CA ALA A 192 -18.89 4.22 -10.19
C ALA A 192 -19.20 3.15 -9.12
N GLN A 193 -18.20 2.35 -8.74
CA GLN A 193 -18.38 1.35 -7.68
C GLN A 193 -18.59 2.01 -6.30
N ILE A 194 -17.87 3.09 -5.97
CA ILE A 194 -18.09 3.87 -4.73
C ILE A 194 -19.53 4.37 -4.67
N LEU A 195 -20.03 4.98 -5.75
CA LEU A 195 -21.39 5.50 -5.82
C LEU A 195 -22.43 4.43 -5.49
N VAL A 196 -22.29 3.22 -6.06
CA VAL A 196 -23.19 2.10 -5.76
C VAL A 196 -23.10 1.68 -4.29
N SER A 197 -21.87 1.61 -3.74
CA SER A 197 -21.64 1.27 -2.34
C SER A 197 -22.23 2.30 -1.36
N ASP A 198 -22.03 3.59 -1.62
CA ASP A 198 -22.51 4.66 -0.74
C ASP A 198 -24.05 4.71 -0.74
N ILE A 199 -24.67 4.45 -1.89
CA ILE A 199 -26.13 4.30 -2.00
C ILE A 199 -26.61 3.07 -1.21
N HIS A 200 -25.94 1.92 -1.35
CA HIS A 200 -26.27 0.71 -0.58
C HIS A 200 -26.22 1.00 0.92
N GLY A 201 -25.10 1.53 1.41
CA GLY A 201 -24.92 1.83 2.83
C GLY A 201 -25.95 2.83 3.36
N CYS A 202 -26.20 3.91 2.62
CA CYS A 202 -27.14 4.96 3.03
C CYS A 202 -28.60 4.53 3.00
N LEU A 203 -29.03 3.72 2.02
CA LEU A 203 -30.43 3.31 1.90
C LEU A 203 -30.75 2.12 2.81
N ARG A 204 -29.78 1.21 3.01
CA ARG A 204 -29.93 0.08 3.93
C ARG A 204 -30.06 0.52 5.37
N SER A 205 -29.29 1.53 5.83
CA SER A 205 -29.44 2.10 7.18
C SER A 205 -30.84 2.67 7.43
N LYS A 206 -31.53 3.09 6.36
CA LYS A 206 -32.88 3.64 6.39
C LYS A 206 -33.97 2.62 6.11
N ALA A 207 -33.63 1.32 6.05
CA ALA A 207 -34.53 0.23 5.68
C ALA A 207 -35.28 0.47 4.36
N ASN A 208 -34.64 1.16 3.40
CA ASN A 208 -35.23 1.43 2.09
C ASN A 208 -34.88 0.30 1.10
N PRO A 209 -35.86 -0.39 0.50
CA PRO A 209 -35.61 -1.51 -0.43
C PRO A 209 -34.79 -1.15 -1.66
N ALA A 210 -34.76 0.11 -2.09
CA ALA A 210 -33.95 0.54 -3.23
C ALA A 210 -32.43 0.42 -2.98
N GLY A 211 -32.02 0.31 -1.72
CA GLY A 211 -30.64 0.05 -1.32
C GLY A 211 -30.28 -1.42 -1.16
N ASP A 212 -31.24 -2.34 -1.18
CA ASP A 212 -31.01 -3.75 -0.83
C ASP A 212 -30.47 -4.55 -2.02
N PHE A 213 -29.22 -4.30 -2.38
CA PHE A 213 -28.59 -4.96 -3.53
C PHE A 213 -28.20 -6.41 -3.21
N ASN A 214 -28.77 -7.34 -3.97
CA ASN A 214 -28.57 -8.78 -3.78
C ASN A 214 -27.13 -9.24 -4.09
N ASP A 215 -26.39 -8.46 -4.87
CA ASP A 215 -25.07 -8.76 -5.41
C ASP A 215 -24.03 -7.70 -5.03
N ILE A 216 -24.22 -6.95 -3.94
CA ILE A 216 -23.26 -5.91 -3.51
C ILE A 216 -21.82 -6.43 -3.38
N GLY A 217 -21.66 -7.69 -2.97
CA GLY A 217 -20.38 -8.37 -2.84
C GLY A 217 -19.62 -8.57 -4.16
N SER A 218 -20.29 -8.42 -5.31
CA SER A 218 -19.64 -8.45 -6.62
C SER A 218 -18.70 -7.26 -6.87
N LEU A 219 -18.92 -6.13 -6.17
CA LEU A 219 -18.08 -4.94 -6.28
C LEU A 219 -16.73 -5.13 -5.56
N THR A 220 -15.66 -4.63 -6.17
CA THR A 220 -14.30 -4.76 -5.67
C THR A 220 -13.65 -3.38 -5.54
N ILE A 221 -14.16 -2.62 -4.59
CA ILE A 221 -13.84 -1.22 -4.34
C ILE A 221 -12.49 -1.17 -3.61
N LYS A 222 -11.47 -0.49 -4.17
CA LYS A 222 -10.25 -0.11 -3.40
C LYS A 222 -9.69 1.29 -3.63
N LEU A 223 -9.56 2.12 -2.58
CA LEU A 223 -9.05 3.50 -2.66
C LEU A 223 -7.53 3.51 -2.52
N LEU A 224 -6.86 3.87 -3.60
CA LEU A 224 -5.41 3.99 -3.60
C LEU A 224 -4.94 5.37 -3.17
N SER A 225 -4.13 5.38 -2.11
CA SER A 225 -3.27 6.51 -1.75
C SER A 225 -1.85 6.39 -2.32
N ILE A 226 -1.57 5.35 -3.12
CA ILE A 226 -0.25 5.05 -3.70
C ILE A 226 0.15 6.03 -4.81
N LEU A 227 -0.81 6.73 -5.44
CA LEU A 227 -0.51 7.78 -6.43
C LEU A 227 0.32 8.95 -5.86
N LYS A 228 0.42 9.07 -4.52
CA LYS A 228 1.29 10.07 -3.86
C LYS A 228 2.79 9.74 -3.92
N ILE A 229 3.19 8.52 -4.32
CA ILE A 229 4.58 8.06 -4.20
C ILE A 229 5.42 8.43 -5.44
N ASN A 230 4.79 8.71 -6.57
CA ASN A 230 5.48 9.13 -7.77
C ASN A 230 4.65 10.18 -8.52
N PRO A 231 4.98 11.49 -8.44
CA PRO A 231 4.23 12.56 -9.10
C PRO A 231 4.25 12.48 -10.64
N PHE A 232 4.83 11.41 -11.21
CA PHE A 232 4.98 11.17 -12.64
C PHE A 232 4.11 10.00 -13.18
N LEU A 233 3.27 9.35 -12.36
CA LEU A 233 2.35 8.34 -12.88
C LEU A 233 1.24 9.02 -13.69
N LYS A 234 1.36 8.93 -15.02
CA LYS A 234 0.35 9.42 -15.95
C LYS A 234 -0.91 8.57 -15.78
N ASN A 235 -2.07 9.21 -15.66
CA ASN A 235 -3.34 8.48 -15.61
C ASN A 235 -3.49 7.57 -16.83
N GLY A 236 -3.84 6.30 -16.60
CA GLY A 236 -3.94 5.28 -17.64
C GLY A 236 -2.60 4.73 -18.13
N SER A 237 -1.47 5.10 -17.53
CA SER A 237 -0.19 4.42 -17.80
C SER A 237 -0.23 2.99 -17.29
N GLU A 238 0.56 2.12 -17.89
CA GLU A 238 0.62 0.71 -17.50
C GLU A 238 0.95 0.55 -16.02
N GLU A 239 1.91 1.32 -15.49
CA GLU A 239 2.31 1.29 -14.09
C GLU A 239 1.18 1.74 -13.14
N GLU A 240 0.42 2.77 -13.53
CA GLU A 240 -0.75 3.22 -12.76
C GLU A 240 -1.86 2.17 -12.74
N VAL A 241 -2.14 1.56 -13.90
CA VAL A 241 -3.12 0.49 -14.07
C VAL A 241 -2.72 -0.75 -13.29
N VAL A 242 -1.44 -1.14 -13.32
CA VAL A 242 -0.90 -2.28 -12.59
C VAL A 242 -1.06 -2.10 -11.08
N ILE A 243 -0.72 -0.92 -10.55
CA ILE A 243 -0.92 -0.59 -9.13
C ILE A 243 -2.40 -0.69 -8.75
N ARG A 244 -3.30 -0.16 -9.59
CA ARG A 244 -4.75 -0.15 -9.33
C ARG A 244 -5.39 -1.53 -9.45
N GLY A 245 -5.03 -2.32 -10.44
CA GLY A 245 -5.50 -3.68 -10.61
C GLY A 245 -5.06 -4.61 -9.48
N ASN A 246 -3.77 -4.61 -9.13
CA ASN A 246 -3.26 -5.41 -8.00
C ASN A 246 -3.90 -5.01 -6.67
N SER A 247 -4.23 -3.73 -6.53
CA SER A 247 -4.94 -3.24 -5.38
C SER A 247 -6.34 -3.85 -5.29
N ILE A 248 -7.12 -3.81 -6.37
CA ILE A 248 -8.45 -4.45 -6.45
C ILE A 248 -8.34 -5.93 -6.06
N TYR A 249 -7.41 -6.66 -6.68
CA TYR A 249 -7.18 -8.08 -6.42
C TYR A 249 -6.82 -8.37 -4.95
N ALA A 250 -5.96 -7.54 -4.33
CA ALA A 250 -5.61 -7.67 -2.92
C ALA A 250 -6.81 -7.53 -1.96
N CYS A 251 -7.75 -6.62 -2.23
CA CYS A 251 -8.96 -6.51 -1.38
C CYS A 251 -9.84 -7.76 -1.48
N ASP A 252 -9.93 -8.35 -2.68
CA ASP A 252 -10.66 -9.59 -2.88
C ASP A 252 -10.03 -10.73 -2.08
N LYS A 253 -8.70 -10.86 -2.12
CA LYS A 253 -7.96 -11.86 -1.33
C LYS A 253 -8.05 -11.66 0.18
N ILE A 254 -8.07 -10.41 0.65
CA ILE A 254 -8.29 -10.14 2.08
C ILE A 254 -9.71 -10.56 2.47
N ALA A 255 -10.73 -10.24 1.67
CA ALA A 255 -12.11 -10.63 1.97
C ALA A 255 -12.26 -12.16 2.01
N GLU A 256 -11.70 -12.89 1.03
CA GLU A 256 -11.65 -14.36 1.04
C GLU A 256 -11.00 -14.90 2.33
N GLU A 257 -9.88 -14.33 2.75
CA GLU A 257 -9.15 -14.79 3.93
C GLU A 257 -9.87 -14.46 5.25
N VAL A 258 -10.55 -13.30 5.35
CA VAL A 258 -11.42 -12.98 6.49
C VAL A 258 -12.54 -14.00 6.61
N GLU A 259 -13.18 -14.38 5.49
CA GLU A 259 -14.24 -15.39 5.50
C GLU A 259 -13.72 -16.78 5.90
N ARG A 260 -12.50 -17.16 5.48
CA ARG A 260 -11.84 -18.38 5.97
C ARG A 260 -11.61 -18.34 7.48
N LEU A 261 -11.15 -17.20 8.02
CA LEU A 261 -10.98 -17.02 9.46
C LEU A 261 -12.32 -17.11 10.21
N ARG A 262 -13.41 -16.60 9.62
CA ARG A 262 -14.76 -16.72 10.17
C ARG A 262 -15.23 -18.18 10.23
N ALA A 263 -15.10 -18.91 9.12
CA ALA A 263 -15.47 -20.33 9.04
C ALA A 263 -14.69 -21.21 10.04
N ASN A 264 -13.38 -20.98 10.18
CA ASN A 264 -12.52 -21.69 11.13
C ASN A 264 -12.80 -21.37 12.60
N HIS A 265 -13.47 -20.25 12.89
CA HIS A 265 -13.93 -19.91 14.24
C HIS A 265 -15.26 -20.57 14.58
N SER A 266 -16.18 -20.68 13.60
CA SER A 266 -17.48 -21.34 13.77
C SER A 266 -17.35 -22.83 14.12
N THR A 267 -16.28 -23.52 13.68
CA THR A 267 -16.02 -24.93 13.98
C THR A 267 -15.36 -25.19 15.34
N LYS A 268 -14.83 -24.17 16.04
CA LYS A 268 -14.16 -24.33 17.34
C LYS A 268 -15.00 -23.91 18.55
N SER A 269 -16.17 -23.32 18.34
CA SER A 269 -17.02 -22.71 19.38
C SER A 269 -18.22 -23.57 19.79
N GLU A 270 -18.13 -24.90 19.73
CA GLU A 270 -19.24 -25.79 20.08
C GLU A 270 -19.46 -25.97 21.60
N ASN A 271 -18.59 -25.44 22.47
CA ASN A 271 -18.79 -25.51 23.92
C ASN A 271 -18.87 -24.11 24.55
N ASN A 272 -20.10 -23.75 24.95
CA ASN A 272 -20.55 -22.55 25.70
C ASN A 272 -21.02 -21.32 24.90
N GLY A 273 -22.36 -21.17 24.85
CA GLY A 273 -23.07 -19.90 25.08
C GLY A 273 -23.09 -18.87 23.95
N SER A 274 -24.27 -18.70 23.32
CA SER A 274 -24.63 -17.68 22.31
C SER A 274 -23.71 -17.59 21.09
N LYS A 275 -24.15 -18.19 19.97
CA LYS A 275 -23.52 -18.09 18.66
C LYS A 275 -23.63 -16.63 18.17
N MET A 276 -22.65 -15.80 18.48
CA MET A 276 -22.57 -14.44 17.92
C MET A 276 -22.17 -14.58 16.45
N GLU A 277 -23.16 -14.56 15.56
CA GLU A 277 -22.96 -14.72 14.13
C GLU A 277 -22.27 -13.45 13.60
N LEU A 278 -20.97 -13.56 13.32
CA LEU A 278 -20.19 -12.43 12.81
C LEU A 278 -20.66 -12.10 11.38
N ARG A 279 -20.90 -10.80 11.14
CA ARG A 279 -21.26 -10.24 9.84
C ARG A 279 -20.30 -10.71 8.76
N GLN A 280 -20.85 -11.14 7.62
CA GLN A 280 -20.09 -11.41 6.40
C GLN A 280 -19.53 -10.09 5.85
N LEU A 281 -18.24 -10.08 5.50
CA LEU A 281 -17.60 -8.92 4.90
C LEU A 281 -17.36 -9.09 3.40
N TYR A 282 -17.51 -8.00 2.67
CA TYR A 282 -17.22 -7.91 1.25
C TYR A 282 -15.99 -7.04 1.00
N PRO A 283 -15.34 -7.11 -0.19
CA PRO A 283 -14.17 -6.29 -0.51
C PRO A 283 -14.37 -4.78 -0.28
N VAL A 284 -15.61 -4.29 -0.43
CA VAL A 284 -16.00 -2.91 -0.12
C VAL A 284 -15.85 -2.55 1.36
N ASP A 285 -16.23 -3.45 2.26
CA ASP A 285 -16.12 -3.24 3.71
C ASP A 285 -14.65 -3.19 4.13
N ILE A 286 -13.83 -4.06 3.52
CA ILE A 286 -12.38 -4.09 3.70
C ILE A 286 -11.77 -2.74 3.30
N ASP A 287 -12.13 -2.20 2.13
CA ASP A 287 -11.60 -0.91 1.67
C ASP A 287 -12.02 0.25 2.55
N MET A 288 -13.30 0.34 2.89
CA MET A 288 -13.82 1.40 3.73
C MET A 288 -13.12 1.41 5.09
N TYR A 289 -13.00 0.24 5.72
CA TYR A 289 -12.30 0.12 7.00
C TYR A 289 -10.82 0.54 6.88
N LEU A 290 -10.11 0.05 5.86
CA LEU A 290 -8.71 0.42 5.65
C LEU A 290 -8.54 1.92 5.38
N TRP A 291 -9.47 2.54 4.64
CA TRP A 291 -9.46 3.98 4.40
C TRP A 291 -9.67 4.79 5.68
N LEU A 292 -10.66 4.41 6.48
CA LEU A 292 -11.00 5.06 7.75
C LEU A 292 -9.87 4.92 8.76
N TYR A 293 -9.34 3.72 8.90
CA TYR A 293 -8.21 3.43 9.77
C TYR A 293 -7.02 4.35 9.40
N ARG A 294 -6.68 4.46 8.11
CA ARG A 294 -5.60 5.39 7.67
C ARG A 294 -5.83 6.82 8.17
N ARG A 295 -7.06 7.33 8.11
CA ARG A 295 -7.39 8.71 8.51
C ARG A 295 -7.32 8.89 10.02
N LYS A 296 -7.88 7.96 10.79
CA LYS A 296 -7.87 7.98 12.26
C LYS A 296 -6.44 7.98 12.82
N HIS A 297 -5.53 7.26 12.15
CA HIS A 297 -4.13 7.16 12.52
C HIS A 297 -3.20 8.16 11.78
N ALA A 298 -3.77 9.18 11.10
CA ALA A 298 -3.00 10.15 10.30
C ALA A 298 -2.09 11.08 11.12
N GLU A 299 -2.49 11.48 12.34
CA GLU A 299 -1.71 12.34 13.25
C GLU A 299 -0.57 11.57 13.95
N GLN A 300 -0.80 10.32 14.36
CA GLN A 300 0.28 9.41 14.75
C GLN A 300 1.28 9.23 13.59
N SER A 301 0.81 9.29 12.34
CA SER A 301 1.61 9.30 11.11
C SER A 301 2.33 10.64 10.80
N LYS A 302 2.01 11.76 11.48
CA LYS A 302 2.78 13.03 11.37
C LYS A 302 4.01 13.03 12.29
N LEU A 303 3.90 12.46 13.50
CA LEU A 303 5.04 12.22 14.39
C LEU A 303 5.85 10.98 13.97
N THR A 304 5.19 9.92 13.51
CA THR A 304 5.83 8.79 12.83
C THR A 304 5.65 8.96 11.33
N LYS A 305 6.48 9.82 10.70
CA LYS A 305 6.47 9.97 9.25
C LYS A 305 6.70 8.59 8.60
N ALA A 306 5.59 7.98 8.19
CA ALA A 306 5.44 6.92 7.19
C ALA A 306 5.76 5.46 7.57
N VAL A 307 5.10 4.83 8.56
CA VAL A 307 5.28 3.36 8.76
C VAL A 307 4.01 2.53 9.00
N HIS A 308 2.98 2.90 9.76
CA HIS A 308 1.96 1.88 10.09
C HIS A 308 0.96 1.50 8.98
N PHE A 309 0.59 2.42 8.07
CA PHE A 309 -0.32 2.11 6.95
C PHE A 309 0.35 1.99 5.59
N ARG A 310 1.57 2.53 5.46
CA ARG A 310 2.44 2.30 4.29
C ARG A 310 3.01 0.87 4.25
N VAL A 311 2.66 -0.01 5.18
CA VAL A 311 3.23 -1.37 5.26
C VAL A 311 2.22 -2.45 4.88
N VAL A 312 0.91 -2.20 5.03
CA VAL A 312 -0.13 -3.18 4.71
C VAL A 312 -0.24 -3.40 3.18
N LEU A 313 -0.39 -2.33 2.40
CA LEU A 313 -0.43 -2.44 0.93
C LEU A 313 0.95 -2.52 0.28
N TYR A 314 1.96 -1.93 0.92
CA TYR A 314 3.32 -1.97 0.38
C TYR A 314 3.91 -3.35 0.60
N ARG A 315 3.73 -4.04 1.74
CA ARG A 315 4.09 -5.47 1.83
C ARG A 315 3.24 -6.31 0.87
N VAL A 316 1.92 -6.10 0.80
CA VAL A 316 1.00 -6.79 -0.13
C VAL A 316 1.26 -6.51 -1.62
N VAL A 317 2.10 -5.57 -2.05
CA VAL A 317 2.25 -5.22 -3.49
C VAL A 317 3.73 -4.99 -3.89
N LEU A 318 4.63 -4.75 -2.93
CA LEU A 318 6.05 -4.48 -3.16
C LEU A 318 6.90 -5.07 -2.02
N TYR A 319 7.74 -6.06 -2.36
CA TYR A 319 8.82 -6.53 -1.48
C TYR A 319 9.61 -5.34 -0.91
N PRO A 320 9.99 -5.34 0.39
CA PRO A 320 10.18 -4.11 1.15
C PRO A 320 11.33 -3.26 0.61
N ALA A 321 11.05 -1.96 0.49
CA ALA A 321 12.04 -0.91 0.42
C ALA A 321 13.01 -1.02 1.62
N VAL A 322 14.32 -1.04 1.31
CA VAL A 322 15.50 -1.06 2.20
C VAL A 322 15.24 -1.20 3.70
N MET A 323 15.71 -2.34 4.23
CA MET A 323 15.58 -2.78 5.62
C MET A 323 15.94 -1.72 6.67
N PHE A 324 16.94 -0.86 6.43
CA PHE A 324 17.47 0.05 7.45
C PHE A 324 17.26 1.54 7.18
N LYS A 325 16.49 1.93 6.15
CA LYS A 325 16.37 3.35 5.75
C LYS A 325 15.93 4.28 6.90
N LYS A 326 15.06 3.79 7.78
CA LYS A 326 14.50 4.52 8.92
C LYS A 326 14.87 3.92 10.28
N PHE A 327 15.82 2.99 10.33
CA PHE A 327 16.21 2.35 11.58
C PHE A 327 16.75 3.38 12.58
N ASP A 328 16.20 3.38 13.79
CA ASP A 328 16.69 4.17 14.92
C ASP A 328 16.91 3.27 16.14
N ALA A 329 18.14 3.26 16.66
CA ALA A 329 18.52 2.37 17.74
C ALA A 329 17.71 2.57 19.03
N LYS A 330 17.24 3.80 19.32
CA LYS A 330 16.48 4.10 20.54
C LYS A 330 15.06 3.58 20.44
N GLU A 331 14.50 3.56 19.24
CA GLU A 331 13.11 3.14 19.02
C GLU A 331 13.01 1.65 18.70
N ASP A 332 13.97 1.11 17.95
CA ASP A 332 13.84 -0.20 17.30
C ASP A 332 14.52 -1.34 18.03
N VAL A 333 15.45 -1.06 18.95
CA VAL A 333 16.04 -2.09 19.82
C VAL A 333 15.08 -2.39 20.98
N VAL A 334 14.59 -3.64 21.03
CA VAL A 334 13.58 -4.10 21.99
C VAL A 334 14.21 -4.85 23.16
N GLY A 335 15.40 -5.42 22.97
CA GLY A 335 16.11 -6.09 24.05
C GLY A 335 17.56 -6.41 23.70
N SER A 336 18.33 -6.71 24.75
CA SER A 336 19.72 -7.14 24.65
C SER A 336 19.89 -8.48 25.36
N GLN A 337 20.62 -9.39 24.74
CA GLN A 337 20.91 -10.72 25.28
C GLN A 337 22.42 -10.99 25.25
N GLN A 338 23.01 -11.22 26.43
CA GLN A 338 24.35 -11.77 26.52
C GLN A 338 24.32 -13.24 26.09
N LEU A 339 25.22 -13.64 25.19
CA LEU A 339 25.23 -14.97 24.62
C LEU A 339 26.13 -15.92 25.41
N LYS A 340 25.64 -17.15 25.68
CA LYS A 340 26.47 -18.24 26.22
C LYS A 340 27.55 -18.62 25.19
N GLN A 341 28.71 -19.10 25.64
CA GLN A 341 29.82 -19.50 24.76
C GLN A 341 29.42 -20.50 23.67
N SER A 342 28.56 -21.47 23.99
CA SER A 342 28.05 -22.45 23.01
C SER A 342 27.27 -21.80 21.87
N VAL A 343 26.44 -20.78 22.18
CA VAL A 343 25.66 -20.04 21.19
C VAL A 343 26.59 -19.17 20.33
N GLN A 344 27.56 -18.50 20.95
CA GLN A 344 28.56 -17.72 20.21
C GLN A 344 29.36 -18.59 19.24
N LYS A 345 29.75 -19.81 19.64
CA LYS A 345 30.39 -20.79 18.75
C LYS A 345 29.49 -21.14 17.56
N GLY A 346 28.20 -21.39 17.82
CA GLY A 346 27.22 -21.67 16.76
C GLY A 346 27.02 -20.50 15.78
N ILE A 347 27.04 -19.26 16.25
CA ILE A 347 26.95 -18.08 15.39
C ILE A 347 28.20 -17.96 14.51
N ARG A 348 29.40 -18.08 15.09
CA ARG A 348 30.66 -18.06 14.31
C ARG A 348 30.66 -19.11 13.21
N GLN A 349 30.20 -20.33 13.50
CA GLN A 349 30.09 -21.40 12.51
C GLN A 349 29.13 -21.02 11.37
N LYS A 350 27.94 -20.50 11.68
CA LYS A 350 26.98 -20.03 10.65
C LYS A 350 27.51 -18.87 9.81
N LEU A 351 28.33 -18.00 10.40
CA LEU A 351 28.98 -16.91 9.67
C LEU A 351 30.00 -17.46 8.65
N LEU A 352 30.79 -18.47 9.03
CA LEU A 352 31.73 -19.14 8.15
C LEU A 352 31.03 -19.95 7.05
N GLU A 353 29.88 -20.57 7.35
CA GLU A 353 29.05 -21.25 6.34
C GLU A 353 28.49 -20.26 5.30
N ASN A 354 28.03 -19.08 5.74
CA ASN A 354 27.51 -18.05 4.83
C ASN A 354 28.61 -17.31 4.06
N TYR A 355 29.77 -17.12 4.67
CA TYR A 355 30.91 -16.39 4.10
C TYR A 355 32.22 -17.15 4.39
N PRO A 356 32.56 -18.17 3.57
CA PRO A 356 33.77 -18.98 3.79
C PRO A 356 35.06 -18.17 3.86
N SER A 357 35.13 -17.05 3.13
CA SER A 357 36.28 -16.13 3.14
C SER A 357 36.54 -15.45 4.50
N LEU A 358 35.59 -15.51 5.44
CA LEU A 358 35.78 -14.99 6.79
C LEU A 358 36.76 -15.82 7.62
N ASP A 359 37.08 -17.07 7.25
CA ASP A 359 37.93 -17.96 8.05
C ASP A 359 39.26 -17.32 8.45
N SER A 360 39.86 -16.56 7.53
CA SER A 360 41.13 -15.85 7.75
C SER A 360 41.07 -14.65 8.71
N VAL A 361 39.88 -14.09 8.98
CA VAL A 361 39.70 -12.82 9.71
C VAL A 361 38.64 -12.89 10.82
N ILE A 362 37.96 -14.02 11.00
CA ILE A 362 36.85 -14.15 11.95
C ILE A 362 37.29 -13.93 13.41
N GLU A 363 38.54 -14.27 13.75
CA GLU A 363 39.11 -14.01 15.08
C GLU A 363 39.40 -12.52 15.31
N ASP A 364 39.63 -11.74 14.26
CA ASP A 364 39.79 -10.29 14.37
C ASP A 364 38.43 -9.58 14.56
N ILE A 365 37.35 -10.16 14.02
CA ILE A 365 36.00 -9.58 14.05
C ILE A 365 35.26 -9.99 15.32
N LEU A 366 35.28 -11.29 15.66
CA LEU A 366 34.62 -11.85 16.83
C LEU A 366 35.57 -12.80 17.58
N PRO A 367 36.58 -12.29 18.30
CA PRO A 367 37.59 -13.10 18.97
C PRO A 367 37.00 -14.16 19.89
N LYS A 368 37.53 -15.39 19.93
CA LYS A 368 37.01 -16.47 20.81
C LYS A 368 37.01 -16.15 22.29
N LYS A 369 37.96 -15.33 22.75
CA LYS A 369 38.12 -14.97 24.17
C LYS A 369 37.15 -13.89 24.63
N GLU A 370 36.70 -13.07 23.69
CA GLU A 370 35.77 -11.96 23.96
C GLU A 370 34.33 -12.41 23.80
N ASN A 371 33.46 -11.93 24.67
CA ASN A 371 32.02 -12.16 24.53
C ASN A 371 31.42 -11.09 23.63
N PHE A 372 30.52 -11.51 22.74
CA PHE A 372 29.68 -10.60 21.96
C PHE A 372 28.21 -10.76 22.36
N LYS A 373 27.46 -9.67 22.26
CA LYS A 373 26.03 -9.60 22.62
C LYS A 373 25.16 -9.64 21.37
N GLN A 374 23.90 -10.03 21.57
CA GLN A 374 22.90 -10.01 20.53
C GLN A 374 21.77 -9.06 20.91
N LEU A 375 21.51 -8.07 20.06
CA LEU A 375 20.37 -7.17 20.22
C LEU A 375 19.18 -7.70 19.42
N LYS A 376 18.01 -7.71 20.05
CA LYS A 376 16.74 -8.00 19.40
C LYS A 376 16.07 -6.70 19.05
N CYS A 377 15.73 -6.54 17.78
CA CYS A 377 15.04 -5.38 17.26
C CYS A 377 13.61 -5.75 16.86
N LYS A 378 12.81 -4.74 16.51
CA LYS A 378 11.51 -4.93 15.85
C LYS A 378 11.67 -5.68 14.51
N ASP A 379 10.56 -6.15 13.95
CA ASP A 379 10.51 -6.83 12.64
C ASP A 379 11.44 -8.06 12.53
N HIS A 380 11.60 -8.82 13.62
CA HIS A 380 12.41 -10.05 13.63
C HIS A 380 13.87 -9.86 13.20
N LEU A 381 14.40 -8.65 13.44
CA LEU A 381 15.78 -8.30 13.17
C LEU A 381 16.63 -8.52 14.43
N GLU A 382 17.78 -9.15 14.27
CA GLU A 382 18.75 -9.39 15.32
C GLU A 382 20.10 -8.79 14.92
N MET A 383 20.83 -8.18 15.85
CA MET A 383 22.15 -7.60 15.60
C MET A 383 23.22 -8.30 16.46
N VAL A 384 24.33 -8.66 15.84
CA VAL A 384 25.53 -9.19 16.51
C VAL A 384 26.45 -8.03 16.79
N VAL A 385 26.68 -7.76 18.07
CA VAL A 385 27.45 -6.62 18.55
C VAL A 385 28.68 -7.13 19.28
N ASP A 386 29.86 -6.71 18.85
CA ASP A 386 31.11 -7.12 19.47
C ASP A 386 31.32 -6.51 20.86
N HIS A 387 32.47 -6.82 21.46
CA HIS A 387 32.89 -6.36 22.78
C HIS A 387 33.13 -4.84 22.85
N GLU A 388 33.34 -4.17 21.72
CA GLU A 388 33.49 -2.70 21.63
C GLU A 388 32.16 -1.99 21.39
N GLY A 389 31.05 -2.73 21.31
CA GLY A 389 29.72 -2.19 21.04
C GLY A 389 29.46 -1.95 19.55
N ILE A 390 30.33 -2.41 18.65
CA ILE A 390 30.16 -2.22 17.21
C ILE A 390 29.30 -3.34 16.63
N VAL A 391 28.29 -2.97 15.84
CA VAL A 391 27.47 -3.94 15.11
C VAL A 391 28.27 -4.49 13.94
N GLN A 392 28.57 -5.79 13.99
CA GLN A 392 29.35 -6.47 12.96
C GLN A 392 28.44 -7.15 11.91
N PHE A 393 27.38 -7.80 12.37
CA PHE A 393 26.42 -8.50 11.52
C PHE A 393 24.98 -8.24 11.97
N VAL A 394 24.07 -8.34 11.01
CA VAL A 394 22.62 -8.31 11.25
C VAL A 394 21.98 -9.58 10.68
N LYS A 395 20.95 -10.10 11.33
CA LYS A 395 20.20 -11.29 10.91
C LYS A 395 18.73 -10.93 10.87
N HIS A 396 18.15 -11.00 9.69
CA HIS A 396 16.69 -10.98 9.52
C HIS A 396 16.18 -12.42 9.42
N ARG A 397 14.88 -12.65 9.65
CA ARG A 397 14.28 -13.99 9.52
C ARG A 397 14.51 -14.60 8.14
N ASP A 398 14.31 -13.80 7.09
CA ASP A 398 14.28 -14.25 5.69
C ASP A 398 15.63 -14.23 4.97
N PHE A 399 16.67 -13.66 5.61
CA PHE A 399 18.01 -13.52 5.00
C PHE A 399 19.06 -14.24 5.83
N PRO A 400 20.21 -14.65 5.25
CA PRO A 400 21.36 -15.09 6.03
C PRO A 400 21.88 -13.97 6.94
N TYR A 401 22.97 -14.21 7.67
CA TYR A 401 23.66 -13.11 8.33
C TYR A 401 24.16 -12.13 7.27
N ILE A 402 24.02 -10.84 7.51
CA ILE A 402 24.42 -9.76 6.60
C ILE A 402 25.50 -8.95 7.32
N PRO A 403 26.71 -8.81 6.75
CA PRO A 403 27.74 -7.94 7.35
C PRO A 403 27.30 -6.48 7.27
N THR A 404 27.77 -5.64 8.18
CA THR A 404 27.58 -4.18 8.04
C THR A 404 28.48 -3.62 6.94
N LEU A 405 28.10 -2.48 6.35
CA LEU A 405 28.98 -1.80 5.37
C LEU A 405 30.33 -1.41 5.97
N LYS A 406 30.39 -1.07 7.27
CA LYS A 406 31.64 -0.77 7.97
C LYS A 406 32.57 -1.98 8.00
N LEU A 407 32.02 -3.16 8.32
CA LEU A 407 32.77 -4.41 8.29
C LEU A 407 33.23 -4.75 6.88
N LEU A 408 32.33 -4.63 5.90
CA LEU A 408 32.64 -4.90 4.49
C LEU A 408 33.69 -3.92 3.93
N HIS A 409 33.74 -2.67 4.39
CA HIS A 409 34.80 -1.73 3.99
C HIS A 409 36.16 -2.15 4.53
N LYS A 410 36.22 -2.75 5.72
CA LYS A 410 37.46 -3.28 6.32
C LYS A 410 37.91 -4.57 5.63
N TYR A 411 36.97 -5.44 5.27
CA TYR A 411 37.24 -6.73 4.63
C TYR A 411 36.41 -6.91 3.34
N PRO A 412 36.76 -6.22 2.24
CA PRO A 412 35.94 -6.18 1.02
C PRO A 412 35.88 -7.51 0.25
N PHE A 413 36.77 -8.44 0.56
CA PHE A 413 36.87 -9.76 -0.09
C PHE A 413 35.85 -10.78 0.43
N ILE A 414 35.10 -10.46 1.50
CA ILE A 414 34.15 -11.40 2.12
C ILE A 414 32.84 -11.57 1.33
N MET A 415 32.59 -10.71 0.33
CA MET A 415 31.40 -10.77 -0.53
C MET A 415 31.76 -10.60 -2.01
N HIS A 416 30.96 -11.23 -2.88
CA HIS A 416 30.97 -10.95 -4.31
C HIS A 416 30.57 -9.49 -4.59
N GLN A 417 31.24 -8.86 -5.53
CA GLN A 417 31.07 -7.44 -5.85
C GLN A 417 30.36 -7.25 -7.19
N GLN A 418 29.35 -6.39 -7.21
CA GLN A 418 28.61 -5.96 -8.39
C GLN A 418 28.76 -4.45 -8.54
N GLN A 419 29.30 -3.96 -9.66
CA GLN A 419 29.52 -2.54 -9.87
C GLN A 419 28.37 -1.92 -10.67
N VAL A 420 27.81 -0.82 -10.16
CA VAL A 420 26.85 0.00 -10.88
C VAL A 420 27.51 1.20 -11.53
N ASP A 421 26.95 1.67 -12.64
CA ASP A 421 27.37 2.91 -13.30
C ASP A 421 27.12 4.17 -12.45
N LYS A 422 27.71 5.29 -12.92
CA LYS A 422 27.55 6.62 -12.29
C LYS A 422 26.10 7.09 -12.16
N GLY A 423 25.22 6.73 -13.09
CA GLY A 423 23.82 7.17 -13.10
C GLY A 423 23.04 6.58 -11.93
N ALA A 424 23.33 5.33 -11.58
CA ALA A 424 22.65 4.61 -10.49
C ALA A 424 23.07 5.08 -9.08
N ILE A 425 24.29 5.61 -8.91
CA ILE A 425 24.89 5.89 -7.58
C ILE A 425 23.96 6.71 -6.68
N LYS A 426 23.42 7.83 -7.18
CA LYS A 426 22.55 8.72 -6.40
C LYS A 426 21.29 8.00 -5.91
N PHE A 427 20.74 7.11 -6.73
CA PHE A 427 19.51 6.39 -6.39
C PHE A 427 19.77 5.29 -5.37
N VAL A 428 20.85 4.53 -5.53
CA VAL A 428 21.25 3.49 -4.57
C VAL A 428 21.52 4.09 -3.19
N LEU A 429 22.21 5.23 -3.12
CA LEU A 429 22.44 5.97 -1.86
C LEU A 429 21.16 6.59 -1.26
N ASN A 430 20.05 6.61 -2.00
CA ASN A 430 18.73 6.99 -1.49
C ASN A 430 17.85 5.77 -1.17
N GLY A 431 18.43 4.56 -1.27
CA GLY A 431 17.76 3.31 -0.99
C GLY A 431 16.90 2.76 -2.13
N SER A 432 17.21 3.12 -3.38
CA SER A 432 16.60 2.44 -4.53
C SER A 432 17.23 1.08 -4.77
N ASN A 433 16.44 0.14 -5.32
CA ASN A 433 16.95 -1.12 -5.84
C ASN A 433 17.83 -0.89 -7.08
N ILE A 434 18.64 -1.88 -7.43
CA ILE A 434 19.56 -1.79 -8.56
C ILE A 434 18.86 -2.40 -9.78
N MET A 435 18.73 -1.61 -10.84
CA MET A 435 18.13 -2.02 -12.10
C MET A 435 19.16 -2.71 -13.00
N SER A 436 18.74 -3.70 -13.77
CA SER A 436 19.61 -4.46 -14.69
C SER A 436 20.47 -3.57 -15.61
N PRO A 437 19.94 -2.49 -16.24
CA PRO A 437 20.75 -1.60 -17.08
C PRO A 437 21.93 -0.95 -16.36
N GLY A 438 21.83 -0.72 -15.05
CA GLY A 438 22.89 -0.10 -14.26
C GLY A 438 24.12 -1.01 -14.05
N LEU A 439 23.95 -2.32 -14.25
CA LEU A 439 25.00 -3.34 -14.10
C LEU A 439 25.61 -3.78 -15.44
N THR A 440 24.88 -3.58 -16.53
CA THR A 440 25.24 -4.02 -17.90
C THR A 440 25.71 -2.88 -18.80
N SER A 441 25.57 -1.61 -18.35
CA SER A 441 26.09 -0.44 -19.06
C SER A 441 27.63 -0.40 -19.07
N ALA A 442 28.21 0.50 -19.86
CA ALA A 442 29.67 0.63 -19.98
C ALA A 442 30.39 0.91 -18.64
N GLY A 443 29.71 1.52 -17.67
CA GLY A 443 30.21 1.77 -16.32
C GLY A 443 29.84 0.68 -15.30
N GLY A 444 28.90 -0.20 -15.64
CA GLY A 444 28.52 -1.35 -14.84
C GLY A 444 29.50 -2.51 -15.00
N LYS A 445 29.69 -3.29 -13.94
CA LYS A 445 30.43 -4.56 -13.98
C LYS A 445 29.65 -5.61 -13.21
N LEU A 446 29.05 -6.52 -13.95
CA LEU A 446 28.37 -7.68 -13.40
C LEU A 446 29.34 -8.86 -13.31
N LEU A 447 29.59 -9.35 -12.09
CA LEU A 447 30.35 -10.57 -11.84
C LEU A 447 29.64 -11.75 -12.50
N GLU A 448 30.40 -12.61 -13.18
CA GLU A 448 29.83 -13.79 -13.83
C GLU A 448 29.49 -14.89 -12.82
N ASN A 449 28.53 -15.75 -13.17
CA ASN A 449 28.13 -16.93 -12.38
C ASN A 449 27.65 -16.63 -10.94
N CYS A 450 27.18 -15.41 -10.65
CA CYS A 450 26.50 -15.15 -9.39
C CYS A 450 25.03 -15.57 -9.50
N GLU A 451 24.58 -16.45 -8.59
CA GLU A 451 23.24 -17.03 -8.59
C GLU A 451 22.19 -16.11 -7.96
N LYS A 452 20.93 -16.35 -8.32
CA LYS A 452 19.76 -15.70 -7.68
C LYS A 452 19.73 -16.01 -6.19
N GLY A 453 19.37 -15.02 -5.37
CA GLY A 453 19.33 -15.13 -3.92
C GLY A 453 20.68 -14.90 -3.22
N THR A 454 21.78 -14.79 -3.97
CA THR A 454 23.10 -14.50 -3.42
C THR A 454 23.16 -13.08 -2.83
N MET A 455 23.74 -12.95 -1.63
CA MET A 455 24.05 -11.63 -1.05
C MET A 455 25.32 -11.06 -1.70
N VAL A 456 25.24 -9.81 -2.16
CA VAL A 456 26.31 -9.15 -2.91
C VAL A 456 26.61 -7.75 -2.40
N ALA A 457 27.86 -7.34 -2.51
CA ALA A 457 28.32 -5.98 -2.30
C ALA A 457 28.09 -5.14 -3.57
N VAL A 458 27.46 -3.98 -3.44
CA VAL A 458 27.20 -3.07 -4.56
C VAL A 458 28.24 -1.95 -4.55
N MET A 459 29.06 -1.91 -5.61
CA MET A 459 30.18 -0.99 -5.80
C MET A 459 29.78 0.17 -6.73
N ALA A 460 30.36 1.35 -6.54
CA ALA A 460 30.22 2.47 -7.48
C ALA A 460 31.35 2.47 -8.51
N GLU A 461 31.04 2.79 -9.76
CA GLU A 461 32.05 3.17 -10.74
C GLU A 461 32.99 4.24 -10.18
N GLY A 462 34.29 3.94 -10.14
CA GLY A 462 35.33 4.85 -9.67
C GLY A 462 35.42 5.02 -8.14
N LYS A 463 34.76 4.17 -7.35
CA LYS A 463 34.87 4.17 -5.87
C LYS A 463 35.44 2.85 -5.36
N LYS A 464 36.24 2.92 -4.29
CA LYS A 464 36.91 1.76 -3.67
C LYS A 464 36.02 0.98 -2.71
N HIS A 465 35.09 1.66 -2.05
CA HIS A 465 34.24 1.07 -1.00
C HIS A 465 32.85 0.75 -1.53
N ALA A 466 32.24 -0.32 -1.01
CA ALA A 466 30.86 -0.68 -1.30
C ALA A 466 29.91 0.43 -0.84
N MET A 467 28.93 0.77 -1.68
CA MET A 467 27.90 1.76 -1.32
C MET A 467 26.66 1.12 -0.72
N ALA A 468 26.43 -0.16 -1.02
CA ALA A 468 25.28 -0.90 -0.54
C ALA A 468 25.57 -2.41 -0.48
N ILE A 469 24.68 -3.13 0.16
CA ILE A 469 24.59 -4.58 0.19
C ILE A 469 23.18 -4.93 -0.29
N GLY A 470 23.08 -5.91 -1.17
CA GLY A 470 21.81 -6.33 -1.75
C GLY A 470 21.74 -7.83 -1.98
N VAL A 471 20.57 -8.29 -2.41
CA VAL A 471 20.33 -9.69 -2.78
C VAL A 471 20.00 -9.78 -4.27
N MET A 472 20.64 -10.71 -4.97
CA MET A 472 20.41 -10.94 -6.40
C MET A 472 18.98 -11.42 -6.64
N LYS A 473 18.18 -10.68 -7.43
CA LYS A 473 16.83 -11.10 -7.85
C LYS A 473 16.84 -12.07 -9.02
N PHE A 474 17.86 -11.97 -9.85
CA PHE A 474 18.12 -12.83 -11.00
C PHE A 474 19.58 -13.26 -10.98
N SER A 475 19.90 -14.38 -11.61
CA SER A 475 21.29 -14.79 -11.83
C SER A 475 22.00 -13.82 -12.77
N SER A 476 23.34 -13.86 -12.76
CA SER A 476 24.15 -12.97 -13.60
C SER A 476 23.89 -13.19 -15.10
N ALA A 477 23.62 -14.43 -15.50
CA ALA A 477 23.24 -14.76 -16.88
C ALA A 477 21.89 -14.13 -17.26
N GLU A 478 20.87 -14.30 -16.41
CA GLU A 478 19.53 -13.72 -16.64
C GLU A 478 19.55 -12.18 -16.68
N ILE A 479 20.37 -11.53 -15.84
CA ILE A 479 20.51 -10.06 -15.84
C ILE A 479 21.09 -9.58 -17.17
N LYS A 480 22.14 -10.25 -17.68
CA LYS A 480 22.73 -9.91 -18.99
C LYS A 480 21.74 -10.14 -20.13
N GLU A 481 20.97 -11.23 -20.07
CA GLU A 481 20.02 -11.60 -21.12
C GLU A 481 18.80 -10.67 -21.17
N LYS A 482 18.12 -10.45 -20.03
CA LYS A 482 16.88 -9.66 -19.98
C LYS A 482 17.12 -8.17 -20.05
N ASN A 483 18.24 -7.71 -19.49
CA ASN A 483 18.65 -6.30 -19.36
C ASN A 483 17.52 -5.32 -18.96
N SER A 484 16.58 -5.77 -18.14
CA SER A 484 15.39 -5.01 -17.72
C SER A 484 14.96 -5.45 -16.32
N GLY A 485 14.18 -4.61 -15.64
CA GLY A 485 13.70 -4.87 -14.28
C GLY A 485 14.75 -4.72 -13.17
N ILE A 486 14.37 -5.12 -11.95
CA ILE A 486 15.20 -5.07 -10.75
C ILE A 486 16.15 -6.27 -10.74
N ALA A 487 17.45 -6.01 -10.79
CA ALA A 487 18.49 -7.02 -10.73
C ALA A 487 18.88 -7.38 -9.29
N ILE A 488 18.93 -6.39 -8.40
CA ILE A 488 19.35 -6.56 -7.01
C ILE A 488 18.41 -5.76 -6.10
N ASP A 489 17.80 -6.42 -5.12
CA ASP A 489 17.07 -5.72 -4.05
C ASP A 489 18.07 -5.12 -3.07
N ASN A 490 17.92 -3.82 -2.77
CA ASN A 490 18.82 -3.10 -1.87
C ASN A 490 18.41 -3.35 -0.41
N VAL A 491 19.35 -3.84 0.40
CA VAL A 491 19.10 -4.25 1.79
C VAL A 491 19.66 -3.23 2.78
N HIS A 492 20.90 -2.79 2.58
CA HIS A 492 21.63 -1.86 3.45
C HIS A 492 22.49 -0.94 2.58
N TYR A 493 22.48 0.38 2.81
CA TYR A 493 23.26 1.34 2.02
C TYR A 493 23.93 2.42 2.87
N LEU A 494 24.94 3.08 2.30
CA LEU A 494 25.65 4.16 2.97
C LEU A 494 24.73 5.33 3.27
N GLY A 495 24.65 5.69 4.54
CA GLY A 495 23.75 6.76 4.99
C GLY A 495 22.33 6.28 5.31
N ASP A 496 22.09 4.99 5.48
CA ASP A 496 20.88 4.52 6.16
C ASP A 496 21.04 4.51 7.69
N GLY A 497 20.01 4.04 8.42
CA GLY A 497 20.00 4.02 9.88
C GLY A 497 21.05 3.11 10.49
N LEU A 498 21.33 1.96 9.86
CA LEU A 498 22.38 1.04 10.32
C LEU A 498 23.78 1.62 10.09
N TRP A 499 24.01 2.33 8.98
CA TRP A 499 25.28 3.00 8.73
C TRP A 499 25.57 4.10 9.76
N ARG A 500 24.56 4.90 10.09
CA ARG A 500 24.65 6.01 11.05
C ARG A 500 24.81 5.55 12.50
N LEU A 501 24.56 4.27 12.77
CA LEU A 501 24.63 3.71 14.10
C LEU A 501 26.07 3.79 14.66
N GLY A 502 26.20 4.43 15.82
CA GLY A 502 27.44 4.43 16.61
C GLY A 502 27.59 3.16 17.45
N PRO A 503 28.69 3.04 18.21
CA PRO A 503 28.84 1.97 19.19
C PRO A 503 27.67 1.95 20.18
N ILE A 504 27.10 0.76 20.42
CA ILE A 504 26.01 0.53 21.37
C ILE A 504 26.62 0.06 22.68
N GLN A 505 26.47 0.89 23.73
CA GLN A 505 26.88 0.55 25.09
C GLN A 505 26.16 -0.69 25.63
#